data_AF-A0A1F5CPW9-F1
#
_entry.id   AF-A0A1F5CPW9-F1
#
_cell.length_a   1.000
_cell.length_b   1.000
_cell.length_c   1.000
_cell.angle_alpha   90.00
_cell.angle_beta   90.00
_cell.angle_gamma   90.00
#
_symmetry.space_group_name_H-M   'P 1'
#
loop_
_entity.id
_entity.type
_entity.pdbx_description
1 polymer ?
#
loop_
_entity_poly.entity_id
_entity_poly.type
_entity_poly.pdbx_seq_one_letter_code
_entity_poly.pdbx_strand_id
1 'polypeptide(L)'
;MDRNMKTKIDCYPHYKKLLRVRLEEPITETQDYQHLARHYPYIAESIRLKLEMQMLEEKVKLTKDRVSKSKTRREINEIRSKQRRNGILKRLHGENREDWAYRLSFGFETLRERVFSQILKRYRTLERLRRRLGKRWHRTVQRTIPPSILDLRSLDCVEKDLMLKEWVQNRHEQVIAKARSARLSFRRKRRMFLVRKY
;
A
#
# COMPACT_ATOMS: atom_id res chain seq x y z
N MET A 1 6.95 37.91 12.69
CA MET A 1 6.11 36.68 12.65
C MET A 1 4.93 36.91 13.58
N ASP A 2 3.75 37.16 13.02
CA ASP A 2 2.55 37.48 13.80
C ASP A 2 2.21 36.35 14.78
N ARG A 3 1.83 36.71 16.02
CA ARG A 3 1.42 35.73 17.05
C ARG A 3 0.33 34.79 16.55
N ASN A 4 -0.51 35.28 15.64
CA ASN A 4 -1.60 34.54 15.01
C ASN A 4 -1.15 33.46 14.01
N MET A 5 0.07 33.55 13.46
CA MET A 5 0.61 32.48 12.61
C MET A 5 1.23 31.35 13.44
N LYS A 6 1.84 31.66 14.58
CA LYS A 6 2.39 30.64 15.50
C LYS A 6 1.28 29.75 16.06
N THR A 7 0.21 30.35 16.58
CA THR A 7 -0.96 29.61 17.10
C THR A 7 -1.59 28.67 16.06
N LYS A 8 -1.62 29.07 14.78
CA LYS A 8 -2.14 28.23 13.68
C LYS A 8 -1.29 26.99 13.42
N ILE A 9 0.03 27.13 13.48
CA ILE A 9 0.98 26.03 13.28
C ILE A 9 0.89 25.06 14.47
N ASP A 10 0.78 25.60 15.68
CA ASP A 10 0.79 24.82 16.92
C ASP A 10 -0.52 24.01 17.12
N CYS A 11 -1.66 24.51 16.65
CA CYS A 11 -2.96 23.82 16.82
C CYS A 11 -3.22 22.70 15.80
N TYR A 12 -2.56 22.72 14.63
CA TYR A 12 -2.80 21.72 13.57
C TYR A 12 -2.44 20.27 13.98
N PRO A 13 -1.31 20.00 14.66
CA PRO A 13 -1.00 18.66 15.17
C PRO A 13 -2.10 18.09 16.07
N HIS A 14 -2.66 18.91 16.97
CA HIS A 14 -3.74 18.50 17.87
C HIS A 14 -5.02 18.18 17.09
N TYR A 15 -5.39 19.04 16.12
CA TYR A 15 -6.50 18.79 15.19
C TYR A 15 -6.34 17.45 14.45
N LYS A 16 -5.15 17.19 13.90
CA LYS A 16 -4.84 15.96 13.16
C LYS A 16 -4.94 14.71 14.03
N LYS A 17 -4.45 14.77 15.28
CA LYS A 17 -4.54 13.65 16.23
C LYS A 17 -6.00 13.33 16.52
N LEU A 18 -6.81 14.33 16.86
CA LEU A 18 -8.22 14.16 17.21
C LEU A 18 -9.05 13.49 16.10
N LEU A 19 -8.76 13.80 14.82
CA LEU A 19 -9.44 13.16 13.69
C LEU A 19 -9.04 11.71 13.42
N ARG A 20 -7.89 11.27 13.93
CA ARG A 20 -7.42 9.89 13.77
C ARG A 20 -7.93 8.96 14.88
N VAL A 21 -8.37 9.51 16.02
CA VAL A 21 -8.90 8.71 17.12
C VAL A 21 -10.26 8.13 16.72
N ARG A 22 -10.41 6.80 16.83
CA ARG A 22 -11.71 6.15 16.90
C ARG A 22 -12.05 6.06 18.37
N LEU A 23 -13.12 6.72 18.80
CA LEU A 23 -13.43 6.83 20.22
C LEU A 23 -14.49 5.83 20.64
N GLU A 24 -14.18 5.15 21.73
CA GLU A 24 -15.14 4.44 22.59
C GLU A 24 -15.60 5.37 23.75
N GLU A 25 -14.85 6.44 24.04
CA GLU A 25 -15.02 7.35 25.19
C GLU A 25 -15.11 8.85 24.81
N PRO A 26 -15.58 9.74 25.70
CA PRO A 26 -15.71 11.17 25.41
C PRO A 26 -14.34 11.89 25.33
N ILE A 27 -14.11 12.58 24.20
CA ILE A 27 -12.85 13.28 23.86
C ILE A 27 -12.54 14.50 24.72
N THR A 28 -13.53 14.99 25.47
CA THR A 28 -13.49 16.26 26.20
C THR A 28 -12.36 16.32 27.24
N GLU A 29 -11.90 15.16 27.69
CA GLU A 29 -10.85 15.03 28.71
C GLU A 29 -9.43 14.97 28.12
N THR A 30 -9.29 14.81 26.80
CA THR A 30 -7.96 14.74 26.18
C THR A 30 -7.26 16.10 26.16
N GLN A 31 -5.96 16.09 26.47
CA GLN A 31 -5.10 17.28 26.41
C GLN A 31 -5.10 17.91 25.01
N ASP A 32 -5.14 17.10 23.95
CA ASP A 32 -5.23 17.56 22.57
C ASP A 32 -6.54 18.34 22.30
N TYR A 33 -7.66 17.87 22.86
CA TYR A 33 -8.94 18.56 22.74
C TYR A 33 -8.93 19.88 23.52
N GLN A 34 -8.47 19.86 24.77
CA GLN A 34 -8.39 21.07 25.60
C GLN A 34 -7.49 22.14 24.97
N HIS A 35 -6.36 21.74 24.41
CA HIS A 35 -5.45 22.66 23.72
C HIS A 35 -6.11 23.28 22.49
N LEU A 36 -6.80 22.48 21.67
CA LEU A 36 -7.51 22.99 20.50
C LEU A 36 -8.68 23.89 20.91
N ALA A 37 -9.45 23.51 21.92
CA ALA A 37 -10.62 24.24 22.39
C ALA A 37 -10.29 25.62 22.98
N ARG A 38 -9.07 25.80 23.54
CA ARG A 38 -8.61 27.11 24.04
C ARG A 38 -8.46 28.15 22.93
N HIS A 39 -8.08 27.73 21.72
CA HIS A 39 -7.82 28.63 20.60
C HIS A 39 -8.92 28.63 19.54
N TYR A 40 -9.52 27.46 19.30
CA TYR A 40 -10.56 27.23 18.31
C TYR A 40 -11.70 26.38 18.90
N PRO A 41 -12.50 26.95 19.83
CA PRO A 41 -13.57 26.23 20.52
C PRO A 41 -14.61 25.63 19.56
N TYR A 42 -14.98 26.32 18.48
CA TYR A 42 -16.02 25.84 17.57
C TYR A 42 -15.49 24.78 16.60
N ILE A 43 -14.22 24.85 16.22
CA ILE A 43 -13.51 23.75 15.53
C ILE A 43 -13.46 22.51 16.44
N ALA A 44 -13.00 22.65 17.68
CA ALA A 44 -12.92 21.53 18.62
C ALA A 44 -14.31 20.88 18.82
N GLU A 45 -15.34 21.69 19.04
CA GLU A 45 -16.72 21.23 19.18
C GLU A 45 -17.22 20.51 17.93
N SER A 46 -16.84 20.95 16.73
CA SER A 46 -17.24 20.26 15.50
C SER A 46 -16.63 18.87 15.36
N ILE A 47 -15.40 18.69 15.83
CA ILE A 47 -14.72 17.40 15.84
C ILE A 47 -15.43 16.47 16.81
N ARG A 48 -15.74 16.96 18.01
CA ARG A 48 -16.52 16.23 19.02
C ARG A 48 -17.87 15.76 18.48
N LEU A 49 -18.67 16.69 17.94
CA LEU A 49 -19.99 16.39 17.38
C LEU A 49 -19.91 15.41 16.20
N LYS A 50 -18.84 15.44 15.41
CA LYS A 50 -18.65 14.51 14.29
C LYS A 50 -18.38 13.08 14.78
N LEU A 51 -17.52 12.94 15.78
CA LEU A 51 -17.16 11.64 16.35
C LEU A 51 -18.31 11.03 17.15
N GLU A 52 -19.01 11.83 17.95
CA GLU A 52 -20.22 11.40 18.65
C GLU A 52 -21.31 10.91 17.67
N MET A 53 -21.49 11.61 16.55
CA MET A 53 -22.41 11.17 15.49
C MET A 53 -22.01 9.82 14.89
N GLN A 54 -20.71 9.59 14.64
CA GLN A 54 -20.22 8.30 14.13
C GLN A 54 -20.49 7.17 15.12
N MET A 55 -20.25 7.39 16.41
CA MET A 55 -20.54 6.40 17.46
C MET A 55 -22.04 6.05 17.52
N LEU A 56 -22.93 7.06 17.46
CA LEU A 56 -24.37 6.82 17.45
C LEU A 56 -24.83 6.09 16.19
N GLU A 57 -24.26 6.41 15.02
CA GLU A 57 -24.54 5.70 13.78
C GLU A 57 -24.12 4.22 13.85
N GLU A 58 -22.98 3.92 14.46
CA GLU A 58 -22.53 2.55 14.72
C GLU A 58 -23.45 1.84 15.74
N LYS A 59 -23.83 2.51 16.84
CA LYS A 59 -24.81 1.99 17.80
C LYS A 59 -26.14 1.64 17.11
N VAL A 60 -26.65 2.48 16.21
CA VAL A 60 -27.89 2.21 15.46
C VAL A 60 -27.75 0.96 14.58
N LYS A 61 -26.58 0.74 13.98
CA LYS A 61 -26.31 -0.46 13.15
C LYS A 61 -26.29 -1.74 13.99
N LEU A 62 -25.66 -1.69 15.17
CA LEU A 62 -25.46 -2.85 16.04
C LEU A 62 -26.71 -3.22 16.85
N THR A 63 -27.49 -2.22 17.27
CA THR A 63 -28.71 -2.45 18.04
C THR A 63 -29.71 -3.26 17.21
N LYS A 64 -30.48 -4.17 17.82
CA LYS A 64 -31.58 -4.88 17.13
C LYS A 64 -32.94 -4.27 17.46
N ASP A 65 -33.12 -3.85 18.70
CA ASP A 65 -34.38 -3.33 19.23
C ASP A 65 -34.84 -2.04 18.56
N ARG A 66 -36.10 -2.03 18.12
CA ARG A 66 -36.70 -0.89 17.40
C ARG A 66 -36.84 0.36 18.27
N VAL A 67 -37.19 0.18 19.56
CA VAL A 67 -37.37 1.30 20.51
C VAL A 67 -36.03 1.96 20.80
N SER A 68 -35.01 1.17 21.14
CA SER A 68 -33.64 1.66 21.39
C SER A 68 -33.06 2.34 20.14
N LYS A 69 -33.24 1.76 18.95
CA LYS A 69 -32.87 2.43 17.68
C LYS A 69 -33.54 3.79 17.50
N SER A 70 -34.82 3.89 17.81
CA SER A 70 -35.57 5.14 17.68
C SER A 70 -35.02 6.22 18.62
N LYS A 71 -34.69 5.85 19.87
CA LYS A 71 -34.04 6.75 20.83
C LYS A 71 -32.69 7.25 20.31
N THR A 72 -31.81 6.36 19.87
CA THR A 72 -30.50 6.73 19.30
C THR A 72 -30.64 7.60 18.04
N ARG A 73 -31.67 7.39 17.21
CA ARG A 73 -31.96 8.27 16.05
C ARG A 73 -32.40 9.68 16.47
N ARG A 74 -33.11 9.83 17.59
CA ARG A 74 -33.45 11.15 18.14
C ARG A 74 -32.19 11.89 18.58
N GLU A 75 -31.28 11.21 19.28
CA GLU A 75 -29.97 11.76 19.68
C GLU A 75 -29.15 12.21 18.44
N ILE A 76 -29.14 11.42 17.36
CA ILE A 76 -28.51 11.82 16.08
C ILE A 76 -29.11 13.13 15.54
N ASN A 77 -30.43 13.29 15.61
CA ASN A 77 -31.10 14.51 15.15
C ASN A 77 -30.78 15.72 16.05
N GLU A 78 -30.62 15.50 17.36
CA GLU A 78 -30.16 16.54 18.28
C GLU A 78 -28.73 16.96 17.98
N ILE A 79 -27.82 16.02 17.73
CA ILE A 79 -26.44 16.30 17.33
C ILE A 79 -26.41 17.07 16.01
N ARG A 80 -27.23 16.70 15.02
CA ARG A 80 -27.35 17.46 13.76
C ARG A 80 -27.80 18.90 14.00
N SER A 81 -28.71 19.12 14.95
CA SER A 81 -29.15 20.46 15.33
C SER A 81 -28.01 21.26 16.00
N LYS A 82 -27.23 20.62 16.88
CA LYS A 82 -26.01 21.22 17.46
C LYS A 82 -24.97 21.55 16.40
N GLN A 83 -24.76 20.68 15.41
CA GLN A 83 -23.84 20.93 14.29
C GLN A 83 -24.25 22.16 13.46
N ARG A 84 -25.55 22.34 13.21
CA ARG A 84 -26.06 23.54 12.51
C ARG A 84 -25.74 24.82 13.29
N ARG A 85 -26.03 24.82 14.61
CA ARG A 85 -25.71 25.95 15.50
C ARG A 85 -24.20 26.22 15.53
N ASN A 86 -23.39 25.19 15.69
CA ASN A 86 -21.94 25.30 15.70
C ASN A 86 -21.38 25.83 14.36
N GLY A 87 -21.99 25.44 13.24
CA GLY A 87 -21.63 25.97 11.92
C GLY A 87 -21.88 27.48 11.77
N ILE A 88 -22.89 28.02 12.46
CA ILE A 88 -23.13 29.47 12.51
C ILE A 88 -22.05 30.14 13.38
N LEU A 89 -21.78 29.58 14.56
CA LEU A 89 -20.76 30.11 15.49
C LEU A 89 -19.37 30.16 14.84
N LYS A 90 -18.96 29.11 14.12
CA LYS A 90 -17.71 29.10 13.34
C LYS A 90 -17.58 30.26 12.36
N ARG A 91 -18.69 30.69 11.74
CA ARG A 91 -18.68 31.81 10.79
C ARG A 91 -18.59 33.14 11.53
N LEU A 92 -19.34 33.28 12.62
CA LEU A 92 -19.33 34.49 13.45
C LEU A 92 -17.94 34.75 14.05
N HIS A 93 -17.25 33.69 14.49
CA HIS A 93 -15.93 33.80 15.11
C HIS A 93 -14.76 33.69 14.12
N GLY A 94 -15.03 33.59 12.81
CA GLY A 94 -13.98 33.53 11.78
C GLY A 94 -13.19 32.22 11.67
N GLU A 95 -13.39 31.27 12.61
CA GLU A 95 -12.73 29.96 12.64
C GLU A 95 -12.99 29.11 11.38
N ASN A 96 -14.03 29.43 10.62
CA ASN A 96 -14.37 28.71 9.39
C ASN A 96 -13.22 28.69 8.36
N ARG A 97 -12.40 29.74 8.31
CA ARG A 97 -11.24 29.79 7.38
C ARG A 97 -10.12 28.85 7.83
N GLU A 98 -9.86 28.77 9.13
CA GLU A 98 -8.83 27.88 9.70
C GLU A 98 -9.26 26.43 9.64
N ASP A 99 -10.53 26.14 9.93
CA ASP A 99 -11.11 24.80 9.77
C ASP A 99 -10.94 24.30 8.33
N TRP A 100 -11.22 25.15 7.35
CA TRP A 100 -11.03 24.81 5.94
C TRP A 100 -9.57 24.52 5.61
N ALA A 101 -8.64 25.36 6.08
CA ALA A 101 -7.20 25.15 5.88
C ALA A 101 -6.72 23.83 6.50
N TYR A 102 -7.12 23.54 7.74
CA TYR A 102 -6.78 22.29 8.42
C TYR A 102 -7.37 21.05 7.72
N ARG A 103 -8.62 21.15 7.25
CA ARG A 103 -9.26 20.08 6.48
C ARG A 103 -8.55 19.81 5.16
N LEU A 104 -8.12 20.87 4.45
CA LEU A 104 -7.35 20.70 3.22
C LEU A 104 -6.01 20.03 3.49
N SER A 105 -5.22 20.53 4.44
CA SER A 105 -3.91 19.94 4.78
C SER A 105 -4.06 18.47 5.16
N PHE A 106 -5.06 18.14 5.98
CA PHE A 106 -5.35 16.75 6.35
C PHE A 106 -5.77 15.89 5.14
N GLY A 107 -6.60 16.44 4.25
CA GLY A 107 -7.02 15.78 3.01
C GLY A 107 -5.84 15.49 2.08
N PHE A 108 -4.95 16.47 1.87
CA PHE A 108 -3.75 16.28 1.07
C PHE A 108 -2.81 15.24 1.68
N GLU A 109 -2.60 15.27 3.00
CA GLU A 109 -1.77 14.27 3.68
C GLU A 109 -2.33 12.85 3.55
N THR A 110 -3.64 12.67 3.76
CA THR A 110 -4.26 11.34 3.65
C THR A 110 -4.25 10.80 2.22
N LEU A 111 -4.47 11.67 1.23
CA LEU A 111 -4.31 11.32 -0.19
C LEU A 111 -2.86 10.99 -0.52
N ARG A 112 -1.92 11.79 -0.01
CA ARG A 112 -0.49 11.56 -0.16
C ARG A 112 -0.11 10.19 0.40
N GLU A 113 -0.44 9.89 1.66
CA GLU A 113 -0.19 8.59 2.29
C GLU A 113 -0.75 7.43 1.44
N ARG A 114 -1.99 7.58 0.92
CA ARG A 114 -2.61 6.57 0.06
C ARG A 114 -1.87 6.40 -1.27
N VAL A 115 -1.56 7.48 -1.96
CA VAL A 115 -0.85 7.44 -3.26
C VAL A 115 0.56 6.89 -3.08
N PHE A 116 1.31 7.34 -2.08
CA PHE A 116 2.64 6.81 -1.77
C PHE A 116 2.60 5.31 -1.46
N SER A 117 1.60 4.85 -0.69
CA SER A 117 1.44 3.41 -0.41
C SER A 117 1.19 2.59 -1.69
N GLN A 118 0.46 3.15 -2.67
CA GLN A 118 0.19 2.52 -3.95
C GLN A 118 1.42 2.52 -4.86
N ILE A 119 2.15 3.64 -4.92
CA ILE A 119 3.40 3.77 -5.68
C ILE A 119 4.45 2.80 -5.14
N LEU A 120 4.63 2.71 -3.82
CA LEU A 120 5.54 1.76 -3.18
C LEU A 120 5.18 0.31 -3.51
N LYS A 121 3.89 -0.04 -3.51
CA LYS A 121 3.44 -1.38 -3.95
C LYS A 121 3.80 -1.64 -5.40
N ARG A 122 3.55 -0.68 -6.30
CA ARG A 122 3.89 -0.80 -7.73
C ARG A 122 5.40 -0.90 -7.97
N TYR A 123 6.20 -0.11 -7.26
CA TYR A 123 7.65 -0.16 -7.34
C TYR A 123 8.18 -1.54 -6.92
N ARG A 124 7.71 -2.08 -5.79
CA ARG A 124 8.06 -3.44 -5.34
C ARG A 124 7.67 -4.52 -6.35
N THR A 125 6.52 -4.38 -7.03
CA THR A 125 6.11 -5.32 -8.08
C THR A 125 7.00 -5.22 -9.32
N LEU A 126 7.34 -4.01 -9.75
CA LEU A 126 8.25 -3.79 -10.87
C LEU A 126 9.65 -4.33 -10.57
N GLU A 127 10.14 -4.15 -9.36
CA GLU A 127 11.44 -4.67 -8.95
C GLU A 127 11.46 -6.21 -8.95
N ARG A 128 10.38 -6.85 -8.49
CA ARG A 128 10.23 -8.32 -8.60
C ARG A 128 10.21 -8.78 -10.05
N LEU A 129 9.53 -8.07 -10.94
CA LEU A 129 9.50 -8.36 -12.38
C LEU A 129 10.89 -8.17 -13.00
N ARG A 130 11.61 -7.10 -12.67
CA ARG A 130 12.99 -6.86 -13.11
C ARG A 130 13.92 -7.99 -12.67
N ARG A 131 13.83 -8.45 -11.42
CA ARG A 131 14.62 -9.60 -10.94
C ARG A 131 14.26 -10.91 -11.66
N ARG A 132 12.98 -11.14 -11.95
CA ARG A 132 12.52 -12.32 -12.71
C ARG A 132 13.00 -12.28 -14.16
N LEU A 133 12.88 -11.14 -14.82
CA LEU A 133 13.37 -10.92 -16.17
C LEU A 133 14.89 -11.05 -16.22
N GLY A 134 15.63 -10.45 -15.29
CA GLY A 134 17.09 -10.61 -15.20
C GLY A 134 17.52 -12.06 -15.01
N LYS A 135 16.86 -12.83 -14.13
CA LYS A 135 17.15 -14.27 -13.95
C LYS A 135 16.79 -15.10 -15.19
N ARG A 136 15.71 -14.74 -15.90
CA ARG A 136 15.30 -15.44 -17.14
C ARG A 136 16.28 -15.12 -18.28
N TRP A 137 16.65 -13.86 -18.43
CA TRP A 137 17.66 -13.38 -19.38
C TRP A 137 19.03 -14.00 -19.12
N HIS A 138 19.53 -14.02 -17.88
CA HIS A 138 20.79 -14.69 -17.56
C HIS A 138 20.77 -16.18 -17.95
N ARG A 139 19.66 -16.89 -17.68
CA ARG A 139 19.53 -18.30 -18.05
C ARG A 139 19.42 -18.52 -19.55
N THR A 140 18.76 -17.63 -20.29
CA THR A 140 18.68 -17.75 -21.75
C THR A 140 19.99 -17.38 -22.42
N VAL A 141 20.64 -16.30 -21.98
CA VAL A 141 21.94 -15.84 -22.48
C VAL A 141 23.03 -16.88 -22.21
N GLN A 142 23.14 -17.42 -20.98
CA GLN A 142 24.08 -18.52 -20.68
C GLN A 142 23.83 -19.79 -21.51
N ARG A 143 22.61 -19.99 -22.02
CA ARG A 143 22.26 -21.12 -22.89
C ARG A 143 22.44 -20.84 -24.37
N THR A 144 22.53 -19.59 -24.81
CA THR A 144 22.64 -19.23 -26.23
C THR A 144 24.01 -18.69 -26.59
N ILE A 145 24.71 -18.12 -25.62
CA ILE A 145 26.00 -17.48 -25.78
C ILE A 145 27.03 -18.34 -25.02
N PRO A 146 28.08 -18.88 -25.69
CA PRO A 146 29.19 -19.49 -24.99
C PRO A 146 29.72 -18.54 -23.91
N PRO A 147 30.00 -19.02 -22.69
CA PRO A 147 30.57 -18.17 -21.64
C PRO A 147 31.89 -17.50 -22.09
N SER A 148 32.61 -18.11 -23.05
CA SER A 148 33.83 -17.59 -23.65
C SER A 148 33.64 -16.41 -24.61
N ILE A 149 32.43 -16.04 -25.06
CA ILE A 149 32.23 -14.85 -25.92
C ILE A 149 32.67 -13.56 -25.23
N LEU A 150 32.59 -13.51 -23.90
CA LEU A 150 33.09 -12.38 -23.11
C LEU A 150 34.63 -12.37 -23.02
N ASP A 151 35.30 -13.52 -23.20
CA ASP A 151 36.75 -13.68 -23.28
C ASP A 151 37.32 -13.60 -24.71
N LEU A 152 36.47 -13.65 -25.76
CA LEU A 152 36.91 -13.54 -27.17
C LEU A 152 37.51 -12.18 -27.55
N ARG A 153 37.51 -11.18 -26.64
CA ARG A 153 38.14 -9.89 -26.91
C ARG A 153 39.66 -9.97 -26.95
N SER A 154 40.28 -10.96 -26.30
CA SER A 154 41.74 -11.11 -26.21
C SER A 154 42.34 -12.19 -27.12
N LEU A 155 41.52 -12.96 -27.85
CA LEU A 155 41.97 -14.05 -28.71
C LEU A 155 42.11 -13.60 -30.18
N ASP A 156 42.91 -14.31 -30.98
CA ASP A 156 43.07 -14.07 -32.41
C ASP A 156 41.89 -14.62 -33.23
N CYS A 157 41.65 -14.08 -34.43
CA CYS A 157 40.46 -14.41 -35.24
C CYS A 157 40.34 -15.90 -35.59
N VAL A 158 41.46 -16.60 -35.79
CA VAL A 158 41.50 -18.04 -36.11
C VAL A 158 41.13 -18.90 -34.90
N GLU A 159 41.59 -18.52 -33.70
CA GLU A 159 41.30 -19.22 -32.44
C GLU A 159 39.81 -19.09 -32.07
N LYS A 160 39.19 -17.94 -32.39
CA LYS A 160 37.74 -17.73 -32.21
C LYS A 160 36.93 -18.70 -33.06
N ASP A 161 37.33 -18.87 -34.32
CA ASP A 161 36.62 -19.75 -35.26
C ASP A 161 36.70 -21.22 -34.84
N LEU A 162 37.86 -21.67 -34.35
CA LEU A 162 38.03 -23.03 -33.81
C LEU A 162 37.20 -23.25 -32.55
N MET A 163 37.26 -22.32 -31.59
CA MET A 163 36.47 -22.41 -30.36
C MET A 163 34.96 -22.40 -30.61
N LEU A 164 34.49 -21.60 -31.58
CA LEU A 164 33.08 -21.58 -31.96
C LEU A 164 32.66 -22.91 -32.59
N LYS A 165 33.48 -23.49 -33.46
CA LYS A 165 33.23 -24.81 -34.07
C LYS A 165 33.17 -25.90 -33.00
N GLU A 166 34.14 -25.95 -32.09
CA GLU A 166 34.16 -26.90 -30.97
C GLU A 166 32.95 -26.75 -30.06
N TRP A 167 32.54 -25.52 -29.76
CA TRP A 167 31.35 -25.28 -28.95
C TRP A 167 30.06 -25.75 -29.62
N VAL A 168 29.90 -25.50 -30.93
CA VAL A 168 28.75 -25.98 -31.71
C VAL A 168 28.73 -27.51 -31.74
N GLN A 169 29.89 -28.13 -31.95
CA GLN A 169 30.06 -29.60 -31.96
C GLN A 169 29.67 -30.21 -30.61
N ASN A 170 30.25 -29.71 -29.52
CA ASN A 170 29.99 -30.16 -28.15
C ASN A 170 28.51 -29.96 -27.78
N ARG A 171 27.88 -28.87 -28.22
CA ARG A 171 26.47 -28.62 -28.02
C ARG A 171 25.59 -29.63 -28.77
N HIS A 172 25.95 -29.95 -30.02
CA HIS A 172 25.24 -30.95 -30.81
C HIS A 172 25.32 -32.34 -30.17
N GLU A 173 26.51 -32.72 -29.70
CA GLU A 173 26.74 -33.98 -28.99
C GLU A 173 25.99 -34.05 -27.66
N GLN A 174 25.96 -32.98 -26.87
CA GLN A 174 25.16 -32.92 -25.65
C GLN A 174 23.66 -33.07 -25.91
N VAL A 175 23.14 -32.49 -27.00
CA VAL A 175 21.73 -32.64 -27.41
C VAL A 175 21.45 -34.09 -27.83
N ILE A 176 22.33 -34.70 -28.61
CA ILE A 176 22.23 -36.11 -29.02
C ILE A 176 22.31 -37.04 -27.80
N ALA A 177 23.25 -36.82 -26.89
CA ALA A 177 23.42 -37.59 -25.66
C ALA A 177 22.18 -37.50 -24.78
N LYS A 178 21.60 -36.31 -24.63
CA LYS A 178 20.35 -36.12 -23.88
C LYS A 178 19.17 -36.84 -24.52
N ALA A 179 19.06 -36.82 -25.85
CA ALA A 179 18.04 -37.56 -26.59
C ALA A 179 18.22 -39.09 -26.47
N ARG A 180 19.46 -39.58 -26.49
CA ARG A 180 19.81 -40.99 -26.28
C ARG A 180 19.49 -41.44 -24.84
N SER A 181 19.87 -40.67 -23.83
CA SER A 181 19.54 -40.95 -22.42
C SER A 181 18.03 -40.94 -22.18
N ALA A 182 17.28 -40.02 -22.81
CA ALA A 182 15.83 -40.00 -22.75
C ALA A 182 15.22 -41.28 -23.36
N ARG A 183 15.69 -41.72 -24.54
CA ARG A 183 15.26 -42.97 -25.19
C ARG A 183 15.60 -44.21 -24.35
N LEU A 184 16.76 -44.26 -23.72
CA LEU A 184 17.18 -45.34 -22.83
C LEU A 184 16.32 -45.40 -21.56
N SER A 185 16.01 -44.24 -20.96
CA SER A 185 15.11 -44.16 -19.81
C SER A 185 13.70 -44.64 -20.15
N PHE A 186 13.21 -44.34 -21.35
CA PHE A 186 11.91 -44.79 -21.84
C PHE A 186 11.87 -46.30 -22.11
N ARG A 187 12.94 -46.86 -22.71
CA ARG A 187 13.09 -48.32 -22.89
C ARG A 187 13.19 -49.08 -21.56
N ARG A 188 13.95 -48.56 -20.57
CA ARG A 188 14.02 -49.15 -19.22
C ARG A 188 12.66 -49.15 -18.52
N LYS A 189 11.92 -48.04 -18.60
CA LYS A 189 10.54 -47.97 -18.08
C LYS A 189 9.64 -49.01 -18.75
N ARG A 190 9.63 -49.10 -20.09
CA ARG A 190 8.85 -50.10 -20.83
C ARG A 190 9.20 -51.56 -20.46
N ARG A 191 10.48 -51.89 -20.27
CA ARG A 191 10.90 -53.24 -19.84
C ARG A 191 10.42 -53.57 -18.43
N MET A 192 10.51 -52.63 -17.48
CA MET A 192 9.93 -52.83 -16.13
C MET A 192 8.42 -53.06 -16.16
N PHE A 193 7.70 -52.41 -17.08
CA PHE A 193 6.26 -52.62 -17.25
C PHE A 193 5.90 -54.00 -17.84
N LEU A 194 6.80 -54.63 -18.61
CA LEU A 194 6.57 -55.96 -19.21
C LEU A 194 6.94 -57.11 -18.26
N VAL A 195 7.97 -56.96 -17.43
CA VAL A 195 8.35 -57.97 -16.41
C VAL A 195 7.30 -58.07 -15.30
N ARG A 196 6.51 -57.02 -15.07
CA ARG A 196 5.45 -56.98 -14.05
C ARG A 196 4.13 -57.65 -14.46
N LYS A 197 4.10 -58.25 -15.66
CA LYS A 197 2.89 -58.80 -16.29
C LYS A 197 2.91 -60.33 -16.46
N TYR A 198 3.90 -60.99 -15.87
CA TYR A 198 3.99 -62.44 -15.70
C TYR A 198 4.24 -62.74 -14.23
#